data_AF-A0A4R1YJK8-F1
#
_entry.id   AF-A0A4R1YJK8-F1
#
_cell.length_a   1.000
_cell.length_b   1.000
_cell.length_c   1.000
_cell.angle_alpha   90.00
_cell.angle_beta   90.00
_cell.angle_gamma   90.00
#
_symmetry.space_group_name_H-M   'P 1'
#
loop_
_entity.id
_entity.type
_entity.pdbx_description
1 polymer ?
#
loop_
_entity_poly.entity_id
_entity_poly.type
_entity_poly.pdbx_seq_one_letter_code
_entity_poly.pdbx_strand_id
1 'polypeptide(L)'
;MTPTIKPGMTPSARLIAGLSIAAGLMASLAFPVVAQDGTGPIPENAAARSYGGGWDCALGYRVNGAECLAIAIPENAHATGRSYGSGWACGRGYEEVGGTSYTPIAVPANTFLRSSGYDWQCDRGYRKELAACVQIVLPDHAHLTEENSGSGWACERGFTASADACVPIAVPEKSYLNNADFGAAWVCESGFVEDEGCCDSVVLPSNAFLDPDTYGPGWRCDRGYEPRDGGCVGNDLPANAHLDRSGNRWRCDPSFQRTGAACILGR
;
A
#
# COMPACT_ATOMS: atom_id res chain seq x y z
N MET A 1 3.28 -44.65 -39.45
CA MET A 1 4.27 -45.75 -39.37
C MET A 1 5.65 -45.11 -39.27
N THR A 2 6.29 -45.38 -38.15
CA THR A 2 7.71 -45.29 -37.74
C THR A 2 8.73 -45.72 -38.82
N PRO A 3 10.06 -45.66 -38.59
CA PRO A 3 10.92 -44.89 -37.65
C PRO A 3 12.15 -44.24 -38.38
N THR A 4 12.89 -43.27 -37.86
CA THR A 4 13.98 -43.30 -36.83
C THR A 4 15.10 -44.35 -37.08
N ILE A 5 16.37 -43.90 -37.10
CA ILE A 5 17.50 -44.33 -36.22
C ILE A 5 18.89 -43.94 -36.80
N LYS A 6 19.72 -43.29 -35.96
CA LYS A 6 21.18 -43.05 -36.08
C LYS A 6 21.98 -44.36 -35.84
N PRO A 7 23.26 -44.46 -36.20
CA PRO A 7 24.37 -44.26 -35.22
C PRO A 7 25.59 -43.57 -35.89
N GLY A 8 26.62 -43.03 -35.25
CA GLY A 8 27.25 -43.31 -33.96
C GLY A 8 28.75 -43.57 -34.18
N MET A 9 29.59 -42.56 -33.87
CA MET A 9 30.91 -42.61 -33.20
C MET A 9 32.12 -43.45 -33.73
N THR A 10 33.20 -42.74 -34.12
CA THR A 10 34.68 -42.83 -33.76
C THR A 10 35.34 -44.19 -33.44
N PRO A 11 36.67 -44.45 -33.63
CA PRO A 11 37.79 -43.55 -33.21
C PRO A 11 39.19 -43.71 -33.90
N SER A 12 40.20 -43.01 -33.35
CA SER A 12 41.66 -43.38 -33.30
C SER A 12 42.50 -43.22 -34.59
N ALA A 13 43.79 -42.83 -34.61
CA ALA A 13 44.80 -42.44 -33.62
C ALA A 13 46.00 -41.73 -34.31
N ARG A 14 46.65 -40.82 -33.55
CA ARG A 14 48.05 -40.34 -33.50
C ARG A 14 49.07 -40.69 -34.62
N LEU A 15 49.89 -39.72 -35.06
CA LEU A 15 51.33 -39.52 -34.68
C LEU A 15 52.11 -38.51 -35.57
N ILE A 16 52.96 -37.71 -34.90
CA ILE A 16 54.28 -37.15 -35.30
C ILE A 16 54.38 -35.79 -36.04
N ALA A 17 54.82 -34.81 -35.24
CA ALA A 17 55.94 -33.86 -35.38
C ALA A 17 56.10 -32.95 -36.61
N GLY A 18 56.24 -31.65 -36.31
CA GLY A 18 56.91 -30.66 -37.16
C GLY A 18 56.85 -29.27 -36.51
N LEU A 19 57.92 -28.87 -35.81
CA LEU A 19 58.13 -27.48 -35.39
C LEU A 19 58.13 -26.56 -36.63
N SER A 20 57.42 -25.43 -36.57
CA SER A 20 57.88 -24.16 -37.15
C SER A 20 57.09 -22.99 -36.56
N ILE A 21 57.85 -22.09 -35.95
CA ILE A 21 57.44 -20.87 -35.28
C ILE A 21 57.06 -19.82 -36.33
N ALA A 22 55.87 -19.24 -36.23
CA ALA A 22 55.58 -17.94 -36.84
C ALA A 22 54.68 -17.15 -35.88
N ALA A 23 55.33 -16.32 -35.04
CA ALA A 23 54.67 -15.35 -34.19
C ALA A 23 54.06 -14.25 -35.06
N GLY A 24 52.77 -14.38 -35.39
CA GLY A 24 51.98 -13.30 -35.97
C GLY A 24 51.44 -12.40 -34.85
N LEU A 25 51.97 -11.18 -34.74
CA LEU A 25 51.41 -10.15 -33.86
C LEU A 25 49.97 -9.84 -34.27
N MET A 26 49.00 -10.36 -33.50
CA MET A 26 47.65 -9.82 -33.45
C MET A 26 47.71 -8.51 -32.67
N ALA A 27 47.93 -7.40 -33.37
CA ALA A 27 47.71 -6.06 -32.83
C ALA A 27 46.20 -5.84 -32.71
N SER A 28 45.64 -6.29 -31.59
CA SER A 28 44.30 -5.91 -31.16
C SER A 28 44.29 -4.38 -31.00
N LEU A 29 43.73 -3.67 -31.97
CA LEU A 29 43.35 -2.27 -31.78
C LEU A 29 42.26 -2.24 -30.73
N ALA A 30 42.67 -2.18 -29.46
CA ALA A 30 41.83 -1.68 -28.40
C ALA A 30 41.59 -0.20 -28.73
N PHE A 31 40.54 0.09 -29.50
CA PHE A 31 39.97 1.41 -29.50
C PHE A 31 39.57 1.67 -28.04
N PRO A 32 40.14 2.67 -27.36
CA PRO A 32 39.64 3.05 -26.06
C PRO A 32 38.18 3.46 -26.28
N VAL A 33 37.25 2.66 -25.79
CA VAL A 33 35.88 3.10 -25.56
C VAL A 33 36.00 4.11 -24.43
N VAL A 34 36.23 5.36 -24.78
CA VAL A 34 36.18 6.45 -23.81
C VAL A 34 34.71 6.61 -23.46
N ALA A 35 34.30 6.05 -22.31
CA ALA A 35 33.16 6.59 -21.62
C ALA A 35 33.53 8.05 -21.28
N GLN A 36 32.89 9.01 -21.94
CA GLN A 36 33.21 10.41 -21.71
C GLN A 36 32.62 10.82 -20.36
N ASP A 37 33.43 10.72 -19.31
CA ASP A 37 33.07 11.05 -17.93
C ASP A 37 32.82 12.56 -17.68
N GLY A 38 32.66 13.36 -18.74
CA GLY A 38 32.57 14.82 -18.63
C GLY A 38 33.85 15.47 -18.09
N THR A 39 34.96 14.74 -18.03
CA THR A 39 36.25 15.21 -17.50
C THR A 39 36.98 16.04 -18.56
N GLY A 40 36.56 17.30 -18.74
CA GLY A 40 37.15 18.28 -19.64
C GLY A 40 36.80 19.71 -19.19
N PRO A 41 37.30 20.76 -19.87
CA PRO A 41 36.82 22.12 -19.64
C PRO A 41 35.30 22.15 -19.86
N ILE A 42 34.58 22.88 -19.00
CA ILE A 42 33.12 22.97 -19.06
C ILE A 42 32.74 23.66 -20.38
N PRO A 43 32.03 22.98 -21.30
CA PRO A 43 31.63 23.58 -22.57
C PRO A 43 30.46 24.56 -22.38
N GLU A 44 30.10 25.27 -23.45
CA GLU A 44 28.90 26.13 -23.46
C GLU A 44 27.63 25.30 -23.20
N ASN A 45 26.66 25.88 -22.50
CA ASN A 45 25.40 25.20 -22.10
C ASN A 45 25.61 23.97 -21.19
N ALA A 46 26.70 23.94 -20.42
CA ALA A 46 26.96 22.95 -19.38
C ALA A 46 27.23 23.59 -18.02
N ALA A 47 26.99 22.84 -16.95
CA ALA A 47 27.32 23.21 -15.58
C ALA A 47 28.19 22.11 -14.93
N ALA A 48 29.12 22.52 -14.07
CA ALA A 48 29.91 21.58 -13.29
C ALA A 48 29.00 20.72 -12.39
N ARG A 49 29.33 19.43 -12.27
CA ARG A 49 28.63 18.56 -11.33
C ARG A 49 28.88 19.00 -9.89
N SER A 50 27.87 18.84 -9.04
CA SER A 50 28.00 19.11 -7.60
C SER A 50 28.88 18.09 -6.86
N TYR A 51 29.06 16.90 -7.44
CA TYR A 51 29.89 15.83 -6.90
C TYR A 51 30.38 14.92 -8.04
N GLY A 52 31.54 14.29 -7.85
CA GLY A 52 32.24 13.59 -8.93
C GLY A 52 32.80 14.59 -9.95
N GLY A 53 33.93 14.25 -10.59
CA GLY A 53 34.47 15.11 -11.64
C GLY A 53 33.50 15.28 -12.81
N GLY A 54 33.65 16.39 -13.53
CA GLY A 54 33.00 16.63 -14.82
C GLY A 54 31.82 17.61 -14.81
N TRP A 55 31.01 17.55 -15.86
CA TRP A 55 29.92 18.48 -16.11
C TRP A 55 28.66 17.76 -16.61
N ASP A 56 27.51 18.41 -16.43
CA ASP A 56 26.22 18.02 -17.00
C ASP A 56 25.69 19.14 -17.89
N CYS A 57 25.02 18.79 -18.98
CA CYS A 57 24.37 19.79 -19.82
C CYS A 57 23.26 20.53 -19.06
N ALA A 58 23.10 21.81 -19.35
CA ALA A 58 22.00 22.62 -18.88
C ALA A 58 20.65 22.05 -19.36
N LEU A 59 19.58 22.40 -18.66
CA LEU A 59 18.23 21.96 -19.01
C LEU A 59 17.90 22.34 -20.46
N GLY A 60 17.45 21.37 -21.26
CA GLY A 60 17.17 21.56 -22.69
C GLY A 60 18.35 21.27 -23.62
N TYR A 61 19.49 20.82 -23.08
CA TYR A 61 20.67 20.42 -23.85
C TYR A 61 21.04 18.97 -23.57
N ARG A 62 21.68 18.31 -24.55
CA ARG A 62 22.14 16.92 -24.43
C ARG A 62 23.62 16.82 -24.77
N VAL A 63 24.29 15.84 -24.15
CA VAL A 63 25.68 15.52 -24.42
C VAL A 63 25.80 14.99 -25.85
N ASN A 64 26.69 15.59 -26.63
CA ASN A 64 27.14 15.05 -27.91
C ASN A 64 28.66 15.23 -28.02
N GLY A 65 29.41 14.17 -27.72
CA GLY A 65 30.85 14.27 -27.57
C GLY A 65 31.22 15.26 -26.45
N ALA A 66 32.14 16.18 -26.74
CA ALA A 66 32.64 17.17 -25.78
C ALA A 66 31.76 18.43 -25.65
N GLU A 67 30.56 18.44 -26.23
CA GLU A 67 29.67 19.61 -26.30
C GLU A 67 28.25 19.29 -25.82
N CYS A 68 27.52 20.35 -25.48
CA CYS A 68 26.10 20.30 -25.17
C CYS A 68 25.29 20.90 -26.31
N LEU A 69 24.59 20.05 -27.06
CA LEU A 69 23.72 20.49 -28.15
C LEU A 69 22.29 20.70 -27.68
N ALA A 70 21.66 21.76 -28.18
CA ALA A 70 20.27 22.07 -27.90
C ALA A 70 19.35 20.94 -28.37
N ILE A 71 18.41 20.58 -27.53
CA ILE A 71 17.33 19.65 -27.86
C ILE A 71 16.27 20.42 -28.63
N ALA A 72 15.86 19.92 -29.79
CA ALA A 72 14.66 20.43 -30.47
C ALA A 72 13.42 20.01 -29.66
N ILE A 73 12.92 20.94 -28.83
CA ILE A 73 11.72 20.77 -28.02
C ILE A 73 10.54 21.30 -28.85
N PRO A 74 9.55 20.46 -29.18
CA PRO A 74 8.34 20.91 -29.87
C PRO A 74 7.55 21.94 -29.07
N GLU A 75 6.67 22.68 -29.75
CA GLU A 75 5.69 23.54 -29.07
C GLU A 75 4.83 22.69 -28.12
N ASN A 76 4.47 23.25 -26.96
CA ASN A 76 3.73 22.57 -25.89
C ASN A 76 4.44 21.36 -25.27
N ALA A 77 5.78 21.33 -25.31
CA ALA A 77 6.61 20.38 -24.57
C ALA A 77 7.62 21.11 -23.66
N HIS A 78 8.18 20.39 -22.70
CA HIS A 78 9.21 20.91 -21.79
C HIS A 78 10.38 19.93 -21.67
N ALA A 79 11.58 20.47 -21.46
CA ALA A 79 12.77 19.64 -21.22
C ALA A 79 12.64 18.86 -19.91
N THR A 80 13.04 17.58 -19.94
CA THR A 80 12.99 16.71 -18.74
C THR A 80 14.34 16.59 -18.02
N GLY A 81 15.42 17.08 -18.64
CA GLY A 81 16.79 16.89 -18.16
C GLY A 81 17.32 15.46 -18.27
N ARG A 82 16.58 14.56 -18.94
CA ARG A 82 17.03 13.18 -19.17
C ARG A 82 18.07 13.14 -20.30
N SER A 83 19.16 12.41 -20.07
CA SER A 83 20.23 12.19 -21.06
C SER A 83 19.89 11.14 -22.12
N TYR A 84 18.76 10.44 -21.96
CA TYR A 84 18.28 9.39 -22.85
C TYR A 84 16.86 9.67 -23.35
N GLY A 85 16.47 9.05 -24.46
CA GLY A 85 15.18 9.26 -25.11
C GLY A 85 15.08 10.61 -25.84
N SER A 86 13.88 11.17 -25.91
CA SER A 86 13.62 12.47 -26.56
C SER A 86 14.25 13.63 -25.79
N GLY A 87 14.36 13.52 -24.45
CA GLY A 87 14.87 14.57 -23.57
C GLY A 87 13.83 15.64 -23.21
N TRP A 88 12.58 15.47 -23.64
CA TRP A 88 11.45 16.35 -23.33
C TRP A 88 10.18 15.53 -23.06
N ALA A 89 9.16 16.15 -22.48
CA ALA A 89 7.85 15.58 -22.22
C ALA A 89 6.74 16.57 -22.58
N CYS A 90 5.52 16.08 -22.80
CA CYS A 90 4.35 16.94 -23.07
C CYS A 90 4.21 18.00 -21.97
N GLY A 91 3.81 19.20 -22.35
CA GLY A 91 3.34 20.21 -21.42
C GLY A 91 2.08 19.73 -20.70
N ARG A 92 1.86 20.25 -19.50
CA ARG A 92 0.63 19.98 -18.75
C ARG A 92 -0.59 20.39 -19.59
N GLY A 93 -1.56 19.51 -19.76
CA GLY A 93 -2.76 19.74 -20.57
C GLY A 93 -2.60 19.39 -22.05
N TYR A 94 -1.51 18.76 -22.45
CA TYR A 94 -1.26 18.32 -23.81
C TYR A 94 -1.01 16.81 -23.86
N GLU A 95 -1.46 16.18 -24.94
CA GLU A 95 -1.21 14.77 -25.23
C GLU A 95 -0.42 14.60 -26.52
N GLU A 96 0.34 13.50 -26.59
CA GLU A 96 1.14 13.16 -27.76
C GLU A 96 0.28 12.57 -28.88
N VAL A 97 0.39 13.15 -30.07
CA VAL A 97 -0.24 12.64 -31.29
C VAL A 97 0.84 12.40 -32.34
N GLY A 98 0.99 11.14 -32.76
CA GLY A 98 1.87 10.77 -33.86
C GLY A 98 3.38 10.95 -33.60
N GLY A 99 3.83 10.87 -32.35
CA GLY A 99 5.26 10.82 -32.00
C GLY A 99 6.03 12.14 -32.07
N THR A 100 5.41 13.19 -32.61
CA THR A 100 6.07 14.47 -32.92
C THR A 100 5.18 15.70 -32.76
N SER A 101 3.89 15.52 -32.48
CA SER A 101 2.92 16.61 -32.32
C SER A 101 2.23 16.52 -30.96
N TYR A 102 1.95 17.68 -30.38
CA TYR A 102 1.25 17.80 -29.08
C TYR A 102 -0.01 18.62 -29.27
N THR A 103 -1.16 17.98 -29.01
CA THR A 103 -2.45 18.65 -29.07
C THR A 103 -2.99 18.91 -27.67
N PRO A 104 -3.70 20.02 -27.44
CA PRO A 104 -4.40 20.23 -26.18
C PRO A 104 -5.33 19.07 -25.89
N ILE A 105 -5.30 18.57 -24.66
CA ILE A 105 -6.27 17.60 -24.18
C ILE A 105 -7.65 18.28 -24.22
N ALA A 106 -8.62 17.62 -24.85
CA ALA A 106 -9.99 18.08 -24.80
C ALA A 106 -10.51 17.93 -23.35
N VAL A 107 -10.73 19.06 -22.68
CA VAL A 107 -11.25 19.15 -21.31
C VAL A 107 -12.74 19.48 -21.39
N PRO A 108 -13.65 18.51 -21.14
CA PRO A 108 -15.10 18.74 -21.17
C PRO A 108 -15.58 19.72 -20.11
N ALA A 109 -16.84 20.16 -20.20
CA ALA A 109 -17.47 20.91 -19.11
C ALA A 109 -17.51 20.08 -17.80
N ASN A 110 -17.45 20.77 -16.67
CA ASN A 110 -17.45 20.19 -15.32
C ASN A 110 -16.28 19.23 -15.05
N THR A 111 -15.09 19.58 -15.55
CA THR A 111 -13.85 18.82 -15.37
C THR A 111 -12.68 19.72 -15.04
N PHE A 112 -11.65 19.11 -14.46
CA PHE A 112 -10.35 19.72 -14.28
C PHE A 112 -9.22 18.75 -14.63
N LEU A 113 -8.08 19.30 -15.05
CA LEU A 113 -6.86 18.51 -15.27
C LEU A 113 -6.34 17.96 -13.94
N ARG A 114 -6.05 16.66 -13.89
CA ARG A 114 -5.42 16.03 -12.73
C ARG A 114 -4.04 16.63 -12.45
N SER A 115 -3.51 16.33 -11.27
CA SER A 115 -2.14 16.72 -10.92
C SER A 115 -1.10 16.21 -11.92
N SER A 116 -1.33 15.03 -12.52
CA SER A 116 -0.53 14.45 -13.60
C SER A 116 -0.38 15.41 -14.79
N GLY A 117 -1.44 16.16 -15.11
CA GLY A 117 -1.51 17.01 -16.29
C GLY A 117 -1.83 16.31 -17.60
N TYR A 118 -1.97 14.98 -17.61
CA TYR A 118 -2.14 14.20 -18.85
C TYR A 118 -3.53 13.56 -18.97
N ASP A 119 -4.39 13.80 -17.99
CA ASP A 119 -5.78 13.39 -17.99
C ASP A 119 -6.63 14.38 -17.18
N TRP A 120 -7.94 14.26 -17.30
CA TRP A 120 -8.92 15.05 -16.57
C TRP A 120 -9.77 14.18 -15.65
N GLN A 121 -10.34 14.81 -14.64
CA GLN A 121 -11.35 14.22 -13.76
C GLN A 121 -12.54 15.16 -13.64
N CYS A 122 -13.70 14.60 -13.27
CA CYS A 122 -14.91 15.39 -13.06
C CYS A 122 -14.75 16.30 -11.85
N ASP A 123 -15.40 17.46 -11.90
CA ASP A 123 -15.62 18.30 -10.72
C ASP A 123 -16.44 17.54 -9.67
N ARG A 124 -16.26 17.92 -8.40
CA ARG A 124 -17.08 17.38 -7.30
C ARG A 124 -18.56 17.60 -7.61
N GLY A 125 -19.37 16.55 -7.46
CA GLY A 125 -20.79 16.56 -7.85
C GLY A 125 -21.06 16.09 -9.28
N TYR A 126 -20.03 15.66 -10.00
CA TYR A 126 -20.16 15.06 -11.33
C TYR A 126 -19.44 13.72 -11.38
N ARG A 127 -19.99 12.78 -12.14
CA ARG A 127 -19.40 11.47 -12.39
C ARG A 127 -19.08 11.29 -13.87
N LYS A 128 -18.05 10.50 -14.15
CA LYS A 128 -17.61 10.24 -15.52
C LYS A 128 -18.56 9.26 -16.19
N GLU A 129 -19.19 9.70 -17.27
CA GLU A 129 -19.97 8.85 -18.18
C GLU A 129 -19.41 9.03 -19.59
N LEU A 130 -18.81 7.96 -20.13
CA LEU A 130 -18.09 7.97 -21.40
C LEU A 130 -17.01 9.08 -21.45
N ALA A 131 -17.21 10.08 -22.31
CA ALA A 131 -16.30 11.20 -22.52
C ALA A 131 -16.80 12.51 -21.88
N ALA A 132 -17.76 12.44 -20.95
CA ALA A 132 -18.35 13.60 -20.29
C ALA A 132 -18.48 13.41 -18.78
N CYS A 133 -18.73 14.51 -18.08
CA CYS A 133 -19.07 14.54 -16.67
C CYS A 133 -20.53 14.90 -16.50
N VAL A 134 -21.30 13.94 -16.02
CA VAL A 134 -22.74 14.07 -15.80
C VAL A 134 -22.98 14.37 -14.32
N GLN A 135 -23.90 15.29 -14.05
CA GLN A 135 -24.23 15.70 -12.69
C GLN A 135 -24.74 14.50 -11.89
N ILE A 136 -24.23 14.35 -10.67
CA ILE A 136 -24.70 13.35 -9.73
C ILE A 136 -26.04 13.85 -9.15
N VAL A 137 -27.09 13.08 -9.38
CA VAL A 137 -28.36 13.26 -8.67
C VAL A 137 -28.20 12.65 -7.29
N LEU A 138 -28.27 13.49 -6.26
CA LEU A 138 -28.10 13.07 -4.87
C LEU A 138 -29.44 12.58 -4.32
N PRO A 139 -29.57 11.32 -3.87
CA PRO A 139 -30.78 10.87 -3.21
C PRO A 139 -30.94 11.53 -1.84
N ASP A 140 -32.14 11.43 -1.25
CA ASP A 140 -32.37 11.85 0.13
C ASP A 140 -31.41 11.11 1.08
N HIS A 141 -30.94 11.81 2.12
CA HIS A 141 -29.98 11.28 3.10
C HIS A 141 -28.63 10.86 2.52
N ALA A 142 -28.16 11.53 1.48
CA ALA A 142 -26.84 11.33 0.91
C ALA A 142 -26.02 12.63 0.86
N HIS A 143 -24.69 12.47 0.80
CA HIS A 143 -23.74 13.55 0.61
C HIS A 143 -22.71 13.16 -0.46
N LEU A 144 -22.19 14.15 -1.18
CA LEU A 144 -21.15 13.94 -2.19
C LEU A 144 -19.84 13.47 -1.54
N THR A 145 -19.16 12.54 -2.18
CA THR A 145 -17.81 12.08 -1.79
C THR A 145 -16.76 12.61 -2.76
N GLU A 146 -15.49 12.48 -2.39
CA GLU A 146 -14.35 12.74 -3.29
C GLU A 146 -14.03 11.51 -4.17
N GLU A 147 -14.85 10.45 -4.09
CA GLU A 147 -14.62 9.23 -4.83
C GLU A 147 -14.91 9.44 -6.32
N ASN A 148 -13.87 9.25 -7.12
CA ASN A 148 -13.96 9.38 -8.58
C ASN A 148 -14.47 8.09 -9.27
N SER A 149 -14.77 7.07 -8.48
CA SER A 149 -15.28 5.76 -8.92
C SER A 149 -16.54 5.41 -8.15
N GLY A 150 -17.50 4.74 -8.78
CA GLY A 150 -18.76 4.38 -8.14
C GLY A 150 -19.83 5.48 -8.28
N SER A 151 -20.66 5.63 -7.24
CA SER A 151 -21.81 6.56 -7.19
C SER A 151 -21.40 8.03 -7.08
N GLY A 152 -20.23 8.32 -6.49
CA GLY A 152 -19.77 9.68 -6.17
C GLY A 152 -20.55 10.33 -5.01
N TRP A 153 -21.31 9.53 -4.26
CA TRP A 153 -22.00 9.92 -3.05
C TRP A 153 -22.02 8.77 -2.04
N ALA A 154 -22.14 9.11 -0.77
CA ALA A 154 -22.31 8.18 0.33
C ALA A 154 -23.52 8.58 1.17
N CYS A 155 -24.11 7.60 1.85
CA CYS A 155 -25.22 7.85 2.74
C CYS A 155 -24.80 8.62 3.99
N GLU A 156 -25.69 9.46 4.48
CA GLU A 156 -25.59 10.06 5.80
C GLU A 156 -25.59 8.98 6.88
N ARG A 157 -25.04 9.32 8.05
CA ARG A 157 -25.03 8.43 9.20
C ARG A 157 -26.44 7.95 9.53
N GLY A 158 -26.59 6.64 9.70
CA GLY A 158 -27.89 6.00 9.96
C GLY A 158 -28.61 5.53 8.70
N PHE A 159 -28.00 5.68 7.53
CA PHE A 159 -28.51 5.17 6.27
C PHE A 159 -27.47 4.28 5.58
N THR A 160 -27.94 3.34 4.77
CA THR A 160 -27.12 2.46 3.96
C THR A 160 -27.56 2.51 2.49
N ALA A 161 -26.61 2.31 1.58
CA ALA A 161 -26.87 2.38 0.15
C ALA A 161 -27.66 1.15 -0.31
N SER A 162 -28.79 1.38 -0.97
CA SER A 162 -29.59 0.35 -1.63
C SER A 162 -29.99 0.86 -3.02
N ALA A 163 -29.37 0.29 -4.06
CA ALA A 163 -29.45 0.78 -5.43
C ALA A 163 -29.14 2.29 -5.50
N ASP A 164 -30.10 3.11 -5.94
CA ASP A 164 -29.96 4.56 -6.10
C ASP A 164 -30.53 5.37 -4.93
N ALA A 165 -30.65 4.76 -3.74
CA ALA A 165 -31.22 5.41 -2.56
C ALA A 165 -30.43 5.11 -1.29
N CYS A 166 -30.54 6.01 -0.32
CA CYS A 166 -30.12 5.78 1.06
C CYS A 166 -31.33 5.35 1.88
N VAL A 167 -31.31 4.11 2.35
CA VAL A 167 -32.38 3.54 3.18
C VAL A 167 -31.95 3.53 4.65
N PRO A 168 -32.85 3.81 5.61
CA PRO A 168 -32.51 3.79 7.03
C PRO A 168 -31.93 2.43 7.45
N ILE A 169 -30.89 2.46 8.25
CA ILE A 169 -30.36 1.27 8.92
C ILE A 169 -31.34 0.88 10.02
N ALA A 170 -31.81 -0.36 9.99
CA ALA A 170 -32.58 -0.92 11.10
C ALA A 170 -31.65 -1.14 12.29
N VAL A 171 -31.84 -0.34 13.34
CA VAL A 171 -31.09 -0.43 14.60
C VAL A 171 -32.02 -1.12 15.62
N PRO A 172 -31.69 -2.35 16.08
CA PRO A 172 -32.53 -3.05 17.05
C PRO A 172 -32.55 -2.36 18.42
N GLU A 173 -33.49 -2.74 19.29
CA GLU A 173 -33.50 -2.27 20.68
C GLU A 173 -32.20 -2.66 21.41
N LYS A 174 -31.77 -1.83 22.37
CA LYS A 174 -30.52 -2.02 23.15
C LYS A 174 -29.27 -2.06 22.27
N SER A 175 -29.27 -1.29 21.19
CA SER A 175 -28.15 -1.14 20.27
C SER A 175 -28.01 0.31 19.82
N TYR A 176 -26.84 0.63 19.26
CA TYR A 176 -26.57 1.95 18.72
C TYR A 176 -25.73 1.87 17.45
N LEU A 177 -25.87 2.87 16.57
CA LEU A 177 -25.03 3.01 15.38
C LEU A 177 -23.57 3.17 15.78
N ASN A 178 -22.67 2.33 15.27
CA ASN A 178 -21.24 2.50 15.50
C ASN A 178 -20.67 3.55 14.53
N ASN A 179 -19.44 4.00 14.76
CA ASN A 179 -18.74 4.96 13.89
C ASN A 179 -17.64 4.28 13.05
N ALA A 180 -17.75 2.96 12.84
CA ALA A 180 -16.74 2.25 12.09
C ALA A 180 -16.95 2.50 10.58
N ASP A 181 -15.89 2.84 9.86
CA ASP A 181 -15.93 3.00 8.40
C ASP A 181 -16.21 1.67 7.69
N PHE A 182 -15.93 0.55 8.37
CA PHE A 182 -16.10 -0.81 7.87
C PHE A 182 -16.67 -1.71 8.96
N GLY A 183 -17.49 -2.70 8.56
CA GLY A 183 -18.06 -3.70 9.45
C GLY A 183 -19.57 -3.54 9.66
N ALA A 184 -20.08 -4.05 10.78
CA ALA A 184 -21.47 -3.89 11.17
C ALA A 184 -21.82 -2.40 11.31
N ALA A 185 -23.05 -2.01 10.99
CA ALA A 185 -23.46 -0.60 11.06
C ALA A 185 -23.90 -0.16 12.48
N TRP A 186 -24.19 -1.13 13.34
CA TRP A 186 -24.59 -0.94 14.73
C TRP A 186 -23.88 -1.98 15.60
N VAL A 187 -23.88 -1.73 16.90
CA VAL A 187 -23.38 -2.65 17.93
C VAL A 187 -24.31 -2.62 19.13
N CYS A 188 -24.35 -3.70 19.90
CA CYS A 188 -25.14 -3.76 21.12
C CYS A 188 -24.62 -2.79 22.19
N GLU A 189 -25.53 -2.28 23.01
CA GLU A 189 -25.22 -1.54 24.23
C GLU A 189 -24.43 -2.42 25.20
N SER A 190 -23.64 -1.82 26.10
CA SER A 190 -22.91 -2.57 27.12
C SER A 190 -23.87 -3.41 27.97
N GLY A 191 -23.55 -4.70 28.11
CA GLY A 191 -24.43 -5.67 28.79
C GLY A 191 -25.38 -6.42 27.86
N PHE A 192 -25.28 -6.20 26.55
CA PHE A 192 -25.98 -6.97 25.54
C PHE A 192 -24.99 -7.54 24.51
N VAL A 193 -25.35 -8.68 23.92
CA VAL A 193 -24.57 -9.38 22.89
C VAL A 193 -25.46 -9.59 21.66
N GLU A 194 -24.87 -9.52 20.47
CA GLU A 194 -25.60 -9.74 19.23
C GLU A 194 -26.01 -11.21 19.11
N ASP A 195 -27.30 -11.44 18.89
CA ASP A 195 -27.88 -12.73 18.55
C ASP A 195 -28.95 -12.55 17.48
N GLU A 196 -28.79 -13.21 16.32
CA GLU A 196 -29.70 -13.17 15.17
C GLU A 196 -30.21 -11.76 14.76
N GLY A 197 -29.35 -10.73 14.85
CA GLY A 197 -29.71 -9.36 14.49
C GLY A 197 -30.49 -8.59 15.57
N CYS A 198 -30.54 -9.12 16.79
CA CYS A 198 -31.04 -8.48 17.99
C CYS A 198 -29.94 -8.39 19.05
N CYS A 199 -30.20 -7.64 20.12
CA CYS A 199 -29.28 -7.50 21.25
C CYS A 199 -29.87 -8.12 22.51
N ASP A 200 -29.35 -9.29 22.85
CA ASP A 200 -29.79 -10.08 24.00
C ASP A 200 -28.92 -9.81 25.22
N SER A 201 -29.53 -9.87 26.41
CA SER A 201 -28.83 -9.57 27.65
C SER A 201 -27.73 -10.59 27.92
N VAL A 202 -26.53 -10.09 28.26
CA VAL A 202 -25.45 -10.94 28.75
C VAL A 202 -25.89 -11.60 30.05
N VAL A 203 -25.80 -12.94 30.09
CA VAL A 203 -26.09 -13.71 31.29
C VAL A 203 -24.87 -13.65 32.21
N LEU A 204 -25.01 -12.96 33.35
CA LEU A 204 -23.96 -12.90 34.37
C LEU A 204 -24.03 -14.14 35.28
N PRO A 205 -22.96 -14.93 35.39
CA PRO A 205 -22.86 -15.92 36.44
C PRO A 205 -22.70 -15.26 37.82
N SER A 206 -22.95 -16.01 38.89
CA SER A 206 -22.69 -15.54 40.26
C SER A 206 -21.24 -15.11 40.44
N ASN A 207 -21.01 -14.00 41.14
CA ASN A 207 -19.69 -13.39 41.36
C ASN A 207 -19.02 -12.87 40.07
N ALA A 208 -19.80 -12.29 39.17
CA ALA A 208 -19.33 -11.63 37.96
C ALA A 208 -19.98 -10.25 37.81
N PHE A 209 -19.33 -9.40 37.02
CA PHE A 209 -19.83 -8.10 36.60
C PHE A 209 -19.62 -7.89 35.10
N LEU A 210 -20.39 -6.98 34.52
CA LEU A 210 -20.29 -6.63 33.10
C LEU A 210 -18.91 -6.07 32.78
N ASP A 211 -18.31 -6.61 31.72
CA ASP A 211 -17.03 -6.14 31.21
C ASP A 211 -17.27 -5.31 29.95
N PRO A 212 -16.94 -4.01 29.93
CA PRO A 212 -17.09 -3.18 28.73
C PRO A 212 -16.05 -3.52 27.64
N ASP A 213 -15.07 -4.36 27.94
CA ASP A 213 -14.07 -4.76 26.96
C ASP A 213 -14.71 -5.49 25.76
N THR A 214 -14.35 -5.05 24.55
CA THR A 214 -14.94 -5.51 23.28
C THR A 214 -14.62 -6.98 22.95
N TYR A 215 -13.73 -7.62 23.72
CA TYR A 215 -13.25 -8.96 23.47
C TYR A 215 -13.53 -9.86 24.68
N GLY A 216 -14.18 -11.00 24.45
CA GLY A 216 -14.49 -11.98 25.48
C GLY A 216 -16.00 -12.16 25.69
N PRO A 217 -16.42 -12.76 26.82
CA PRO A 217 -17.81 -13.14 27.05
C PRO A 217 -18.73 -11.99 27.51
N GLY A 218 -18.25 -10.74 27.51
CA GLY A 218 -19.02 -9.55 27.95
C GLY A 218 -19.16 -9.41 29.48
N TRP A 219 -18.48 -10.26 30.25
CA TRP A 219 -18.43 -10.21 31.70
C TRP A 219 -17.07 -10.68 32.21
N ARG A 220 -16.75 -10.29 33.45
CA ARG A 220 -15.56 -10.74 34.16
C ARG A 220 -15.90 -11.05 35.61
N CYS A 221 -15.12 -11.95 36.21
CA CYS A 221 -15.35 -12.35 37.59
C CYS A 221 -15.00 -11.22 38.57
N ASP A 222 -15.73 -11.16 39.67
CA ASP A 222 -15.42 -10.30 40.82
C ASP A 222 -14.02 -10.60 41.36
N ARG A 223 -13.42 -9.61 42.03
CA ARG A 223 -12.12 -9.79 42.70
C ARG A 223 -12.24 -10.92 43.72
N GLY A 224 -11.34 -11.90 43.63
CA GLY A 224 -11.36 -13.12 44.42
C GLY A 224 -11.95 -14.33 43.69
N TYR A 225 -12.49 -14.15 42.49
CA TYR A 225 -13.05 -15.24 41.68
C TYR A 225 -12.30 -15.38 40.35
N GLU A 226 -12.14 -16.60 39.85
CA GLU A 226 -11.49 -16.90 38.57
C GLU A 226 -12.49 -17.55 37.58
N PRO A 227 -12.40 -17.24 36.28
CA PRO A 227 -13.29 -17.81 35.28
C PRO A 227 -12.98 -19.30 35.07
N ARG A 228 -14.00 -20.16 35.23
CA ARG A 228 -13.95 -21.61 34.95
C ARG A 228 -15.30 -22.07 34.42
N ASP A 229 -15.28 -22.84 33.33
CA ASP A 229 -16.47 -23.47 32.73
C ASP A 229 -17.68 -22.54 32.54
N GLY A 230 -17.43 -21.29 32.13
CA GLY A 230 -18.50 -20.30 31.92
C GLY A 230 -19.06 -19.67 33.21
N GLY A 231 -18.42 -19.90 34.36
CA GLY A 231 -18.76 -19.28 35.64
C GLY A 231 -17.56 -18.72 36.39
N CYS A 232 -17.82 -18.18 37.57
CA CYS A 232 -16.79 -17.60 38.44
C CYS A 232 -16.65 -18.41 39.73
N VAL A 233 -15.47 -19.03 39.90
CA VAL A 233 -15.16 -19.89 41.04
C VAL A 233 -14.25 -19.15 42.00
N GLY A 234 -14.53 -19.23 43.30
CA GLY A 234 -13.72 -18.56 44.32
C GLY A 234 -12.28 -19.07 44.32
N ASN A 235 -11.32 -18.15 44.44
CA ASN A 235 -9.92 -18.48 44.62
C ASN A 235 -9.70 -18.97 46.06
N ASP A 236 -9.23 -20.20 46.22
CA ASP A 236 -8.67 -20.67 47.49
C ASP A 236 -7.27 -20.08 47.67
N LEU A 237 -7.16 -19.03 48.49
CA LEU A 237 -5.87 -18.41 48.78
C LEU A 237 -5.10 -19.26 49.79
N PRO A 238 -3.93 -19.82 49.42
CA PRO A 238 -3.07 -20.47 50.39
C PRO A 238 -2.47 -19.46 51.37
N ALA A 239 -1.96 -19.94 52.50
CA ALA A 239 -1.24 -19.09 53.44
C ALA A 239 -0.04 -18.40 52.75
N ASN A 240 0.20 -17.14 53.10
CA ASN A 240 1.25 -16.28 52.53
C ASN A 240 1.09 -15.97 51.03
N ALA A 241 -0.16 -15.77 50.60
CA ALA A 241 -0.50 -15.33 49.25
C ALA A 241 -1.49 -14.16 49.28
N HIS A 242 -1.44 -13.34 48.23
CA HIS A 242 -2.39 -12.26 47.98
C HIS A 242 -2.89 -12.29 46.54
N LEU A 243 -4.09 -11.72 46.33
CA LEU A 243 -4.61 -11.49 44.99
C LEU A 243 -3.73 -10.49 44.23
N ASP A 244 -3.43 -10.78 42.96
CA ASP A 244 -2.66 -9.90 42.11
C ASP A 244 -3.43 -8.61 41.73
N ARG A 245 -2.84 -7.80 40.85
CA ARG A 245 -3.46 -6.55 40.38
C ARG A 245 -4.77 -6.81 39.63
N SER A 246 -4.87 -7.89 38.86
CA SER A 246 -6.11 -8.24 38.16
C SER A 246 -7.21 -8.57 39.16
N GLY A 247 -6.85 -9.18 40.30
CA GLY A 247 -7.77 -9.57 41.35
C GLY A 247 -8.40 -10.94 41.14
N ASN A 248 -8.13 -11.60 40.02
CA ASN A 248 -8.72 -12.90 39.64
C ASN A 248 -7.68 -14.03 39.67
N ARG A 249 -6.43 -13.72 40.03
CA ARG A 249 -5.34 -14.67 40.28
C ARG A 249 -4.63 -14.27 41.57
N TRP A 250 -3.96 -15.22 42.20
CA TRP A 250 -3.12 -14.97 43.37
C TRP A 250 -1.64 -15.18 43.08
N ARG A 251 -0.80 -14.54 43.89
CA ARG A 251 0.65 -14.71 43.91
C ARG A 251 1.14 -14.80 45.35
N CYS A 252 2.30 -15.42 45.55
CA CYS A 252 2.90 -15.46 46.89
C CYS A 252 3.29 -14.07 47.38
N ASP A 253 3.20 -13.88 48.70
CA ASP A 253 3.70 -12.70 49.39
C ASP A 253 5.21 -12.55 49.20
N PRO A 254 5.77 -11.34 49.40
CA PRO A 254 7.20 -11.14 49.39
C PRO A 254 7.91 -12.13 50.34
N SER A 255 9.05 -12.67 49.90
CA SER A 255 9.82 -13.74 50.58
C SER A 255 9.24 -15.16 50.47
N PHE A 256 8.08 -15.37 49.84
CA PHE A 256 7.52 -16.70 49.59
C PHE A 256 7.61 -17.09 48.11
N GLN A 257 7.88 -18.37 47.85
CA GLN A 257 7.94 -18.96 46.52
C GLN A 257 6.81 -19.98 46.33
N ARG A 258 6.26 -20.04 45.12
CA ARG A 258 5.14 -20.91 44.77
C ARG A 258 5.63 -22.35 44.56
N THR A 259 5.09 -23.28 45.35
CA THR A 259 5.31 -24.72 45.21
C THR A 259 3.96 -25.41 45.14
N GLY A 260 3.55 -25.79 43.92
CA GLY A 260 2.21 -26.33 43.67
C GLY A 260 1.12 -25.30 43.97
N ALA A 261 0.22 -25.66 44.90
CA ALA A 261 -0.88 -24.83 45.38
C ALA A 261 -0.54 -24.05 46.68
N ALA A 262 0.73 -24.03 47.10
CA ALA A 262 1.15 -23.40 48.35
C ALA A 262 2.28 -22.37 48.13
N CYS A 263 2.41 -21.45 49.09
CA CYS A 263 3.50 -20.49 49.18
C CYS A 263 4.41 -20.86 50.36
N ILE A 264 5.65 -21.22 50.07
CA ILE A 264 6.66 -21.62 51.06
C ILE A 264 7.76 -20.57 51.14
N LEU A 265 8.36 -20.37 52.32
CA LEU A 265 9.44 -19.40 52.50
C LEU A 265 10.59 -19.72 51.52
N GLY A 266 10.93 -18.77 50.66
CA GLY A 266 12.06 -18.91 49.74
C GLY A 266 13.37 -18.88 50.51
N ARG A 267 14.25 -19.83 50.23
CA ARG A 267 15.65 -19.78 50.70
C ARG A 267 16.45 -18.75 49.92
#